data_AF-A0A365PV82-F1
#
_entry.id   AF-A0A365PV82-F1
#
_cell.length_a   1.000
_cell.length_b   1.000
_cell.length_c   1.000
_cell.angle_alpha   90.00
_cell.angle_beta   90.00
_cell.angle_gamma   90.00
#
_symmetry.space_group_name_H-M   'P 1'
#
loop_
_entity.id
_entity.type
_entity.pdbx_description
1 polymer ?
#
loop_
_entity_poly.entity_id
_entity_poly.type
_entity_poly.pdbx_seq_one_letter_code
_entity_poly.pdbx_strand_id
1 'polypeptide(L)'
;MRFSEQLKKASLGGAFFVSIFFSLQAAALCPASEPLSHVKVATVIDGDTLRLVDGRSVRLIGLNATEMGRKGRSAEPFAEAARNRLQSLVSTDDGYVGMRIGRQSRDHYGRVLAHAFDKHGENLEAQILAEGLGFFVAIAPNVLLAECQRAAELQARSAGKGVWRQSPVIAADRVRGGGFAIVRARVERMETNRGGVWLELGGSLVVQVPPQVVAAFDDALKGLSGKDVEVRGWVIDRKSRGDRSRRARWLLKLSHPSMLMPLS
;
A
#
# COMPACT_ATOMS: atom_id res chain seq x y z
N MET A 1 -12.77 -27.48 74.06
CA MET A 1 -13.11 -26.05 74.26
C MET A 1 -12.45 -25.23 73.16
N ARG A 2 -13.29 -24.52 72.39
CA ARG A 2 -13.06 -23.39 71.46
C ARG A 2 -11.68 -23.21 70.79
N PHE A 3 -11.65 -23.45 69.47
CA PHE A 3 -10.74 -22.78 68.53
C PHE A 3 -11.21 -21.33 68.32
N SER A 4 -10.27 -20.38 68.41
CA SER A 4 -10.51 -18.96 68.14
C SER A 4 -10.37 -18.68 66.65
N GLU A 5 -11.39 -18.05 66.06
CA GLU A 5 -11.37 -17.50 64.71
C GLU A 5 -10.43 -16.29 64.62
N GLN A 6 -9.64 -16.20 63.54
CA GLN A 6 -9.20 -14.92 62.98
C GLN A 6 -9.22 -14.97 61.46
N LEU A 7 -10.34 -14.53 60.89
CA LEU A 7 -10.43 -14.13 59.48
C LEU A 7 -9.80 -12.75 59.32
N LYS A 8 -8.58 -12.69 58.75
CA LYS A 8 -8.01 -11.46 58.20
C LYS A 8 -8.82 -11.04 56.98
N LYS A 9 -9.62 -9.97 57.11
CA LYS A 9 -10.25 -9.29 55.97
C LYS A 9 -9.16 -8.72 55.06
N ALA A 10 -9.06 -9.22 53.83
CA ALA A 10 -8.22 -8.63 52.80
C ALA A 10 -8.76 -7.23 52.44
N SER A 11 -7.85 -6.26 52.36
CA SER A 11 -8.18 -4.88 51.97
C SER A 11 -8.69 -4.84 50.53
N LEU A 12 -9.97 -4.53 50.36
CA LEU A 12 -10.62 -4.25 49.07
C LEU A 12 -10.10 -2.98 48.39
N GLY A 13 -9.20 -2.21 49.03
CA GLY A 13 -8.66 -0.96 48.49
C GLY A 13 -7.49 -1.12 47.50
N GLY A 14 -6.92 -2.32 47.36
CA GLY A 14 -5.75 -2.54 46.50
C GLY A 14 -6.06 -2.89 45.04
N ALA A 15 -7.28 -3.32 44.73
CA ALA A 15 -7.63 -3.84 43.40
C ALA A 15 -8.09 -2.76 42.40
N PHE A 16 -8.26 -1.50 42.84
CA PHE A 16 -8.77 -0.43 41.97
C PHE A 16 -7.67 0.38 41.27
N PHE A 17 -6.39 0.15 41.58
CA PHE A 17 -5.28 0.99 41.11
C PHE A 17 -4.40 0.39 40.00
N VAL A 18 -4.72 -0.80 39.48
CA VAL A 18 -3.92 -1.43 38.41
C VAL A 18 -4.59 -1.36 37.03
N SER A 19 -5.81 -0.81 36.92
CA SER A 19 -6.59 -0.81 35.67
C SER A 19 -6.50 0.47 34.83
N ILE A 20 -5.63 1.43 35.17
CA ILE A 20 -5.52 2.70 34.43
C ILE A 20 -4.07 2.80 33.96
N PHE A 21 -3.84 2.62 32.65
CA PHE A 21 -2.67 3.03 31.84
C PHE A 21 -2.42 2.11 30.62
N PHE A 22 -3.35 1.23 30.25
CA PHE A 22 -3.51 0.89 28.83
C PHE A 22 -4.22 2.04 28.11
N SER A 23 -3.58 3.20 28.10
CA SER A 23 -3.89 4.24 27.13
C SER A 23 -3.55 3.64 25.77
N LEU A 24 -4.56 3.14 25.06
CA LEU A 24 -4.51 2.97 23.62
C LEU A 24 -4.20 4.37 23.07
N GLN A 25 -2.92 4.70 22.94
CA GLN A 25 -2.52 5.73 22.01
C GLN A 25 -2.97 5.21 20.65
N ALA A 26 -4.08 5.73 20.15
CA ALA A 26 -4.43 5.59 18.75
C ALA A 26 -3.21 6.12 17.99
N ALA A 27 -2.43 5.22 17.41
CA ALA A 27 -1.26 5.61 16.66
C ALA A 27 -1.75 6.40 15.46
N ALA A 28 -1.41 7.69 15.41
CA ALA A 28 -1.81 8.55 14.30
C ALA A 28 -1.26 7.96 12.99
N LEU A 29 -2.15 7.64 12.06
CA LEU A 29 -1.78 7.00 10.80
C LEU A 29 -1.31 8.05 9.79
N CYS A 30 0.02 8.24 9.71
CA CYS A 30 0.70 9.16 8.80
C CYS A 30 0.19 10.60 8.91
N PRO A 31 0.43 11.27 10.05
CA PRO A 31 -0.12 12.60 10.31
C PRO A 31 0.35 13.65 9.30
N ALA A 32 -0.52 14.60 8.99
CA ALA A 32 -0.18 15.74 8.16
C ALA A 32 0.93 16.58 8.81
N SER A 33 1.99 16.88 8.05
CA SER A 33 3.12 17.69 8.53
C SER A 33 3.00 19.19 8.20
N GLU A 34 2.01 19.58 7.40
CA GLU A 34 1.81 20.94 6.91
C GLU A 34 0.31 21.25 6.82
N PRO A 35 -0.09 22.54 6.80
CA PRO A 35 -1.47 22.95 6.59
C PRO A 35 -2.07 22.36 5.32
N LEU A 36 -3.32 21.91 5.40
CA LEU A 36 -4.01 21.23 4.30
C LEU A 36 -5.06 22.13 3.65
N SER A 37 -5.15 22.06 2.32
CA SER A 37 -6.27 22.67 1.59
C SER A 37 -7.49 21.76 1.73
N HIS A 38 -8.55 22.27 2.35
CA HIS A 38 -9.78 21.51 2.52
C HIS A 38 -10.65 21.63 1.27
N VAL A 39 -11.07 20.50 0.72
CA VAL A 39 -11.91 20.42 -0.48
C VAL A 39 -13.12 19.54 -0.21
N LYS A 40 -14.22 19.84 -0.90
CA LYS A 40 -15.44 19.05 -0.81
C LYS A 40 -15.44 17.93 -1.84
N VAL A 41 -15.68 16.72 -1.39
CA VAL A 41 -15.87 15.53 -2.22
C VAL A 41 -17.32 15.46 -2.66
N ALA A 42 -17.53 15.31 -3.96
CA ALA A 42 -18.85 15.05 -4.54
C ALA A 42 -19.18 13.55 -4.49
N THR A 43 -18.22 12.68 -4.79
CA THR A 43 -18.47 11.22 -4.86
C THR A 43 -17.17 10.43 -4.70
N VAL A 44 -17.23 9.29 -4.01
CA VAL A 44 -16.18 8.27 -4.01
C VAL A 44 -16.42 7.29 -5.18
N ILE A 45 -15.47 7.25 -6.11
CA ILE A 45 -15.58 6.46 -7.35
C ILE A 45 -15.23 4.99 -7.08
N ASP A 46 -14.09 4.76 -6.46
CA ASP A 46 -13.58 3.45 -6.04
C ASP A 46 -12.70 3.63 -4.78
N GLY A 47 -12.00 2.59 -4.34
CA GLY A 47 -11.24 2.60 -3.08
C GLY A 47 -10.03 3.54 -3.04
N ASP A 48 -9.69 4.22 -4.14
CA ASP A 48 -8.55 5.14 -4.20
C ASP A 48 -8.76 6.35 -5.15
N THR A 49 -10.00 6.58 -5.60
CA THR A 49 -10.35 7.68 -6.50
C THR A 49 -11.53 8.50 -5.97
N LEU A 50 -11.34 9.81 -5.87
CA LEU A 50 -12.36 10.79 -5.46
C LEU A 50 -12.76 11.70 -6.62
N ARG A 51 -14.03 12.10 -6.64
CA ARG A 51 -14.56 13.18 -7.47
C ARG A 51 -14.85 14.38 -6.59
N LEU A 52 -14.26 15.53 -6.88
CA LEU A 52 -14.51 16.77 -6.15
C LEU A 52 -15.71 17.54 -6.74
N VAL A 53 -16.33 18.40 -5.93
CA VAL A 53 -17.47 19.22 -6.34
C VAL A 53 -17.12 20.19 -7.47
N ASP A 54 -15.87 20.65 -7.53
CA ASP A 54 -15.35 21.52 -8.60
C ASP A 54 -15.04 20.78 -9.91
N GLY A 55 -15.37 19.49 -9.99
CA GLY A 55 -15.18 18.71 -11.21
C GLY A 55 -13.75 18.20 -11.41
N ARG A 56 -12.86 18.25 -10.41
CA ARG A 56 -11.56 17.55 -10.44
C ARG A 56 -11.67 16.09 -9.99
N SER A 57 -10.85 15.23 -10.60
CA SER A 57 -10.75 13.80 -10.25
C SER A 57 -9.43 13.65 -9.52
N VAL A 58 -9.43 13.02 -8.36
CA VAL A 58 -8.26 12.85 -7.51
C VAL A 58 -7.95 11.37 -7.39
N ARG A 59 -6.73 10.99 -7.75
CA ARG A 59 -6.18 9.66 -7.50
C ARG A 59 -5.31 9.75 -6.24
N LEU A 60 -5.66 8.98 -5.24
CA LEU A 60 -4.95 8.92 -3.97
C LEU A 60 -3.55 8.31 -4.17
N ILE A 61 -2.55 8.92 -3.55
CA ILE A 61 -1.15 8.53 -3.69
C ILE A 61 -0.82 7.47 -2.65
N GLY A 62 -0.10 6.42 -3.06
CA GLY A 62 0.37 5.40 -2.12
C GLY A 62 -0.50 4.16 -2.03
N LEU A 63 -1.70 4.21 -2.61
CA LEU A 63 -2.73 3.18 -2.48
C LEU A 63 -3.14 2.65 -3.87
N ASN A 64 -3.28 1.34 -3.95
CA ASN A 64 -3.93 0.62 -5.03
C ASN A 64 -5.04 -0.25 -4.43
N ALA A 65 -6.27 0.26 -4.49
CA ALA A 65 -7.44 -0.53 -4.17
C ALA A 65 -7.70 -1.55 -5.30
N THR A 66 -8.31 -2.67 -4.94
CA THR A 66 -8.75 -3.68 -5.91
C THR A 66 -9.83 -3.09 -6.82
N GLU A 67 -9.83 -3.48 -8.10
CA GLU A 67 -10.65 -2.84 -9.12
C GLU A 67 -12.14 -3.18 -8.94
N MET A 68 -12.98 -2.14 -9.00
CA MET A 68 -14.42 -2.31 -9.15
C MET A 68 -14.68 -2.91 -10.54
N GLY A 69 -15.39 -4.04 -10.59
CA GLY A 69 -15.66 -4.75 -11.84
C GLY A 69 -16.27 -3.83 -12.90
N ARG A 70 -15.75 -3.88 -14.13
CA ARG A 70 -16.27 -3.10 -15.27
C ARG A 70 -16.65 -4.02 -16.42
N LYS A 71 -17.68 -3.63 -17.18
CA LYS A 71 -18.11 -4.29 -18.44
C LYS A 71 -18.39 -5.80 -18.26
N GLY A 72 -19.21 -6.15 -17.27
CA GLY A 72 -19.63 -7.53 -17.01
C GLY A 72 -18.63 -8.38 -16.22
N ARG A 73 -17.50 -7.82 -15.77
CA ARG A 73 -16.61 -8.48 -14.82
C ARG A 73 -17.08 -8.24 -13.39
N SER A 74 -17.00 -9.27 -12.55
CA SER A 74 -17.21 -9.15 -11.11
C SER A 74 -16.15 -8.23 -10.49
N ALA A 75 -16.52 -7.55 -9.40
CA ALA A 75 -15.57 -6.79 -8.61
C ALA A 75 -14.48 -7.71 -8.05
N GLU A 76 -13.26 -7.19 -7.98
CA GLU A 76 -12.18 -7.88 -7.30
C GLU A 76 -12.50 -7.95 -5.78
N PRO A 77 -11.98 -8.98 -5.06
CA PRO A 77 -12.20 -9.11 -3.62
C PRO A 77 -11.87 -7.82 -2.88
N PHE A 78 -12.76 -7.39 -1.97
CA PHE A 78 -12.64 -6.17 -1.17
C PHE A 78 -12.77 -4.83 -1.92
N ALA A 79 -13.03 -4.79 -3.23
CA ALA A 79 -13.19 -3.52 -3.96
C ALA A 79 -14.36 -2.67 -3.42
N GLU A 80 -15.53 -3.30 -3.20
CA GLU A 80 -16.69 -2.63 -2.59
C GLU A 80 -16.42 -2.20 -1.15
N ALA A 81 -15.73 -3.04 -0.37
CA ALA A 81 -15.38 -2.73 1.01
C ALA A 81 -14.43 -1.52 1.09
N ALA A 82 -13.43 -1.44 0.21
CA ALA A 82 -12.50 -0.32 0.10
C ALA A 82 -13.24 0.98 -0.26
N ARG A 83 -14.11 0.93 -1.27
CA ARG A 83 -14.93 2.09 -1.68
C ARG A 83 -15.84 2.56 -0.55
N ASN A 84 -16.56 1.64 0.11
CA ASN A 84 -17.47 1.98 1.20
C ASN A 84 -16.71 2.54 2.40
N ARG A 85 -15.53 2.02 2.69
CA ARG A 85 -14.68 2.55 3.76
C ARG A 85 -14.19 3.96 3.44
N LEU A 86 -13.68 4.20 2.24
CA LEU A 86 -13.26 5.54 1.83
C LEU A 86 -14.44 6.53 1.86
N GLN A 87 -15.63 6.09 1.45
CA GLN A 87 -16.85 6.90 1.57
C GLN A 87 -17.18 7.23 3.03
N SER A 88 -17.09 6.27 3.94
CA SER A 88 -17.29 6.49 5.37
C SER A 88 -16.29 7.49 5.95
N LEU A 89 -15.02 7.39 5.57
CA LEU A 89 -13.97 8.32 6.01
C LEU A 89 -14.27 9.75 5.53
N VAL A 90 -14.58 9.92 4.24
CA VAL A 90 -14.95 11.21 3.65
C VAL A 90 -16.20 11.81 4.32
N SER A 91 -17.19 10.98 4.66
CA SER A 91 -18.44 11.44 5.27
C SER A 91 -18.31 11.86 6.75
N THR A 92 -17.15 11.65 7.39
CA THR A 92 -16.94 11.99 8.81
C THR A 92 -16.87 13.50 9.07
N ASP A 93 -16.61 14.30 8.02
CA ASP A 93 -16.50 15.76 8.08
C ASP A 93 -17.36 16.44 6.99
N ASP A 94 -18.63 16.03 6.88
CA ASP A 94 -19.59 16.57 5.91
C ASP A 94 -19.11 16.53 4.43
N GLY A 95 -18.26 15.55 4.12
CA GLY A 95 -17.67 15.36 2.79
C GLY A 95 -16.43 16.21 2.53
N TYR A 96 -15.90 16.93 3.52
CA TYR A 96 -14.64 17.65 3.41
C TYR A 96 -13.46 16.74 3.75
N VAL A 97 -12.36 16.96 3.02
CA VAL A 97 -11.08 16.28 3.26
C VAL A 97 -9.95 17.28 3.06
N GLY A 98 -8.91 17.17 3.89
CA GLY A 98 -7.66 17.88 3.70
C GLY A 98 -6.86 17.26 2.56
N MET A 99 -6.30 18.07 1.68
CA MET A 99 -5.55 17.62 0.50
C MET A 99 -4.13 18.16 0.50
N ARG A 100 -3.18 17.26 0.19
CA ARG A 100 -1.79 17.61 -0.15
C ARG A 100 -1.44 17.06 -1.52
N ILE A 101 -1.27 17.96 -2.49
CA ILE A 101 -0.91 17.60 -3.87
C ILE A 101 0.51 17.03 -3.90
N GLY A 102 0.73 15.97 -4.67
CA GLY A 102 2.04 15.37 -4.87
C GLY A 102 3.00 16.26 -5.65
N ARG A 103 4.30 15.95 -5.61
CA ARG A 103 5.34 16.62 -6.41
C ARG A 103 5.00 16.63 -7.90
N GLN A 104 4.52 15.48 -8.40
CA GLN A 104 3.83 15.41 -9.67
C GLN A 104 2.34 15.60 -9.40
N SER A 105 1.76 16.70 -9.90
CA SER A 105 0.39 17.09 -9.57
C SER A 105 -0.69 16.32 -10.35
N ARG A 106 -0.35 15.74 -11.50
CA ARG A 106 -1.31 15.02 -12.36
C ARG A 106 -0.72 13.76 -12.98
N ASP A 107 -1.57 12.76 -13.17
CA ASP A 107 -1.26 11.59 -13.99
C ASP A 107 -1.56 11.81 -15.49
N HIS A 108 -1.27 10.82 -16.32
CA HIS A 108 -1.49 10.90 -17.77
C HIS A 108 -2.97 10.90 -18.17
N TYR A 109 -3.89 10.58 -17.26
CA TYR A 109 -5.34 10.70 -17.45
C TYR A 109 -5.87 12.07 -17.02
N GLY A 110 -5.00 12.97 -16.54
CA GLY A 110 -5.37 14.30 -16.06
C GLY A 110 -5.93 14.33 -14.63
N ARG A 111 -5.95 13.19 -13.92
CA ARG A 111 -6.37 13.14 -12.51
C ARG A 111 -5.33 13.84 -11.66
N VAL A 112 -5.78 14.59 -10.67
CA VAL A 112 -4.92 15.18 -9.64
C VAL A 112 -4.36 14.06 -8.77
N LEU A 113 -3.07 14.09 -8.49
CA LEU A 113 -2.41 13.18 -7.56
C LEU A 113 -2.27 13.89 -6.22
N ALA A 114 -2.92 13.37 -5.19
CA ALA A 114 -2.88 13.98 -3.85
C ALA A 114 -2.98 12.93 -2.74
N HIS A 115 -2.45 13.29 -1.58
CA HIS A 115 -2.76 12.63 -0.32
C HIS A 115 -4.00 13.24 0.32
N ALA A 116 -4.88 12.41 0.85
CA ALA A 116 -6.09 12.83 1.55
C ALA A 116 -5.95 12.64 3.06
N PHE A 117 -6.51 13.56 3.83
CA PHE A 117 -6.51 13.50 5.28
C PHE A 117 -7.89 13.85 5.83
N ASP A 118 -8.22 13.29 6.99
CA ASP A 118 -9.40 13.69 7.75
C ASP A 118 -9.16 14.98 8.55
N LYS A 119 -10.19 15.42 9.28
CA LYS A 119 -10.16 16.60 10.14
C LYS A 119 -9.15 16.54 11.30
N HIS A 120 -8.67 15.34 11.65
CA HIS A 120 -7.65 15.13 12.67
C HIS A 120 -6.24 15.12 12.05
N GLY A 121 -6.13 15.25 10.72
CA GLY A 121 -4.88 15.22 10.00
C GLY A 121 -4.34 13.81 9.78
N GLU A 122 -5.16 12.77 9.94
CA GLU A 122 -4.74 11.39 9.67
C GLU A 122 -4.92 11.04 8.19
N ASN A 123 -3.96 10.32 7.61
CA ASN A 123 -3.97 10.00 6.19
C ASN A 123 -5.01 8.91 5.88
N LEU A 124 -5.93 9.19 4.96
CA LEU A 124 -7.01 8.25 4.61
C LEU A 124 -6.45 6.98 3.95
N GLU A 125 -5.45 7.10 3.07
CA GLU A 125 -4.82 5.95 2.43
C GLU A 125 -4.19 5.00 3.45
N ALA A 126 -3.50 5.53 4.46
CA ALA A 126 -2.91 4.73 5.53
C ALA A 126 -3.98 4.01 6.36
N GLN A 127 -5.13 4.64 6.62
CA GLN A 127 -6.28 3.99 7.27
C GLN A 127 -6.81 2.81 6.43
N ILE A 128 -7.02 3.01 5.12
CA ILE A 128 -7.43 1.94 4.19
C ILE A 128 -6.40 0.79 4.16
N LEU A 129 -5.11 1.11 4.15
CA LEU A 129 -4.04 0.12 4.15
C LEU A 129 -3.98 -0.67 5.47
N ALA A 130 -4.13 -0.01 6.63
CA ALA A 130 -4.14 -0.64 7.95
C ALA A 130 -5.33 -1.58 8.19
N GLU A 131 -6.39 -1.41 7.40
CA GLU A 131 -7.56 -2.28 7.37
C GLU A 131 -7.44 -3.41 6.33
N GLY A 132 -6.36 -3.43 5.54
CA GLY A 132 -6.12 -4.44 4.51
C GLY A 132 -7.05 -4.30 3.31
N LEU A 133 -7.57 -3.10 3.03
CA LEU A 133 -8.53 -2.83 1.96
C LEU A 133 -7.86 -2.36 0.66
N GLY A 134 -6.55 -2.55 0.54
CA GLY A 134 -5.78 -2.25 -0.66
C GLY A 134 -4.32 -2.59 -0.49
N PHE A 135 -3.56 -2.24 -1.53
CA PHE A 135 -2.13 -2.50 -1.64
C PHE A 135 -1.35 -1.19 -1.62
N PHE A 136 -0.28 -1.13 -0.84
CA PHE A 136 0.67 -0.05 -0.88
C PHE A 136 1.42 -0.03 -2.22
N VAL A 137 1.54 1.16 -2.81
CA VAL A 137 2.29 1.38 -4.05
C VAL A 137 3.08 2.69 -3.98
N ALA A 138 4.36 2.67 -4.32
CA ALA A 138 5.19 3.88 -4.33
C ALA A 138 5.63 4.24 -5.76
N ILE A 139 5.09 5.34 -6.29
CA ILE A 139 5.39 5.83 -7.65
C ILE A 139 6.13 7.17 -7.54
N ALA A 140 7.43 7.18 -7.85
CA ALA A 140 8.24 8.39 -7.88
C ALA A 140 7.69 9.41 -8.91
N PRO A 141 7.72 10.73 -8.61
CA PRO A 141 8.33 11.36 -7.44
C PRO A 141 7.40 11.49 -6.21
N ASN A 142 6.19 10.92 -6.26
CA ASN A 142 5.16 11.05 -5.22
C ASN A 142 5.31 9.96 -4.14
N VAL A 143 6.37 10.07 -3.33
CA VAL A 143 6.74 9.05 -2.33
C VAL A 143 6.81 9.60 -0.90
N LEU A 144 6.22 10.78 -0.66
CA LEU A 144 6.31 11.49 0.62
C LEU A 144 5.89 10.63 1.82
N LEU A 145 4.78 9.90 1.71
CA LEU A 145 4.25 9.06 2.79
C LEU A 145 4.59 7.57 2.63
N ALA A 146 5.52 7.23 1.74
CA ALA A 146 5.75 5.85 1.33
C ALA A 146 6.12 4.92 2.50
N GLU A 147 7.00 5.37 3.41
CA GLU A 147 7.41 4.57 4.55
C GLU A 147 6.26 4.30 5.52
N CYS A 148 5.48 5.34 5.83
CA CYS A 148 4.37 5.24 6.77
C CYS A 148 3.21 4.41 6.19
N GLN A 149 2.86 4.61 4.93
CA GLN A 149 1.84 3.81 4.23
C GLN A 149 2.26 2.33 4.13
N ARG A 150 3.55 2.06 3.88
CA ARG A 150 4.09 0.69 3.93
C ARG A 150 3.94 0.09 5.33
N ALA A 151 4.23 0.84 6.38
CA ALA A 151 4.07 0.36 7.74
C ALA A 151 2.60 0.02 8.07
N ALA A 152 1.65 0.85 7.62
CA ALA A 152 0.22 0.60 7.76
C ALA A 152 -0.19 -0.71 7.05
N GLU A 153 0.26 -0.94 5.82
CA GLU A 153 0.00 -2.19 5.11
C GLU A 153 0.63 -3.41 5.82
N LEU A 154 1.86 -3.27 6.32
CA LEU A 154 2.53 -4.35 7.07
C LEU A 154 1.74 -4.76 8.32
N GLN A 155 1.11 -3.81 9.00
CA GLN A 155 0.19 -4.10 10.12
C GLN A 155 -1.02 -4.93 9.66
N ALA A 156 -1.62 -4.59 8.52
CA ALA A 156 -2.73 -5.36 7.98
C ALA A 156 -2.29 -6.77 7.54
N ARG A 157 -1.10 -6.88 6.94
CA ARG A 157 -0.51 -8.14 6.52
C ARG A 157 -0.24 -9.07 7.70
N SER A 158 0.39 -8.57 8.76
CA SER A 158 0.70 -9.38 9.95
C SER A 158 -0.56 -9.80 10.71
N ALA A 159 -1.61 -8.96 10.68
CA ALA A 159 -2.91 -9.27 11.27
C ALA A 159 -3.85 -10.08 10.34
N GLY A 160 -3.42 -10.43 9.12
CA GLY A 160 -4.23 -11.20 8.17
C GLY A 160 -5.55 -10.49 7.78
N LYS A 161 -5.54 -9.15 7.66
CA LYS A 161 -6.75 -8.37 7.36
C LYS A 161 -7.02 -8.25 5.86
N GLY A 162 -8.30 -8.17 5.50
CA GLY A 162 -8.75 -7.88 4.13
C GLY A 162 -8.07 -8.73 3.07
N VAL A 163 -7.41 -8.08 2.10
CA VAL A 163 -6.67 -8.73 0.99
C VAL A 163 -5.53 -9.65 1.46
N TRP A 164 -5.14 -9.58 2.74
CA TRP A 164 -4.09 -10.40 3.34
C TRP A 164 -4.61 -11.65 4.08
N ARG A 165 -5.93 -11.86 4.14
CA ARG A 165 -6.51 -13.10 4.71
C ARG A 165 -6.02 -14.35 3.98
N GLN A 166 -5.80 -14.23 2.68
CA GLN A 166 -5.12 -15.21 1.85
C GLN A 166 -3.96 -14.50 1.18
N SER A 167 -2.78 -15.10 1.17
CA SER A 167 -1.59 -14.47 0.59
C SER A 167 -1.80 -14.16 -0.89
N PRO A 168 -1.77 -12.87 -1.31
CA PRO A 168 -1.86 -12.49 -2.72
C PRO A 168 -0.53 -12.68 -3.46
N VAL A 169 0.53 -13.08 -2.74
CA VAL A 169 1.87 -13.27 -3.29
C VAL A 169 1.91 -14.53 -4.17
N ILE A 170 2.29 -14.37 -5.43
CA ILE A 170 2.43 -15.46 -6.40
C ILE A 170 3.91 -15.72 -6.73
N ALA A 171 4.23 -16.94 -7.15
CA ALA A 171 5.55 -17.23 -7.71
C ALA A 171 5.70 -16.63 -9.13
N ALA A 172 6.92 -16.24 -9.50
CA ALA A 172 7.18 -15.63 -10.82
C ALA A 172 6.76 -16.50 -12.01
N ASP A 173 6.91 -17.82 -11.88
CA ASP A 173 6.50 -18.81 -12.89
C ASP A 173 4.99 -18.96 -13.03
N ARG A 174 4.17 -18.39 -12.12
CA ARG A 174 2.70 -18.36 -12.17
C ARG A 174 2.14 -17.08 -12.75
N VAL A 175 2.98 -16.13 -13.16
CA VAL A 175 2.51 -14.93 -13.88
C VAL A 175 1.95 -15.34 -15.25
N ARG A 176 0.68 -15.04 -15.49
CA ARG A 176 -0.06 -15.40 -16.72
C ARG A 176 -0.70 -14.21 -17.44
N GLY A 177 -0.76 -13.05 -16.80
CA GLY A 177 -1.41 -11.84 -17.30
C GLY A 177 -0.71 -10.58 -16.83
N GLY A 178 -1.05 -9.46 -17.47
CA GLY A 178 -0.66 -8.13 -16.99
C GLY A 178 -1.57 -7.65 -15.86
N GLY A 179 -1.18 -6.55 -15.21
CA GLY A 179 -1.89 -5.99 -14.06
C GLY A 179 -1.00 -5.91 -12.82
N PHE A 180 -1.56 -5.41 -11.72
CA PHE A 180 -0.83 -5.34 -10.46
C PHE A 180 -0.59 -6.74 -9.89
N ALA A 181 0.63 -7.01 -9.44
CA ALA A 181 0.99 -8.28 -8.80
C ALA A 181 2.01 -8.06 -7.69
N ILE A 182 1.98 -8.98 -6.71
CA ILE A 182 3.05 -9.16 -5.72
C ILE A 182 3.67 -10.53 -6.01
N VAL A 183 4.95 -10.52 -6.36
CA VAL A 183 5.65 -11.70 -6.86
C VAL A 183 6.80 -12.04 -5.95
N ARG A 184 6.86 -13.30 -5.51
CA ARG A 184 8.04 -13.87 -4.86
C ARG A 184 8.86 -14.66 -5.88
N ALA A 185 10.17 -14.44 -5.88
CA ALA A 185 11.10 -15.15 -6.75
C ALA A 185 12.54 -15.09 -6.23
N ARG A 186 13.40 -15.97 -6.74
CA ARG A 186 14.85 -15.89 -6.54
C ARG A 186 15.45 -15.03 -7.63
N VAL A 187 16.36 -14.12 -7.28
CA VAL A 187 17.15 -13.38 -8.26
C VAL A 187 18.23 -14.31 -8.81
N GLU A 188 18.04 -14.80 -10.03
CA GLU A 188 19.00 -15.67 -10.71
C GLU A 188 20.20 -14.87 -11.22
N ARG A 189 19.92 -13.69 -11.76
CA ARG A 189 20.93 -12.84 -12.38
C ARG A 189 20.54 -11.38 -12.31
N MET A 190 21.55 -10.52 -12.20
CA MET A 190 21.40 -9.08 -12.27
C MET A 190 22.29 -8.54 -13.39
N GLU A 191 21.70 -7.76 -14.30
CA GLU A 191 22.42 -7.09 -15.39
C GLU A 191 22.21 -5.58 -15.33
N THR A 192 23.26 -4.81 -15.61
CA THR A 192 23.16 -3.35 -15.71
C THR A 192 23.51 -2.92 -17.14
N ASN A 193 22.64 -2.11 -17.75
CA ASN A 193 22.88 -1.55 -19.08
C ASN A 193 22.24 -0.14 -19.20
N ARG A 194 22.21 0.43 -20.42
CA ARG A 194 21.60 1.77 -20.66
C ARG A 194 20.12 1.85 -20.27
N GLY A 195 19.44 0.71 -20.21
CA GLY A 195 18.05 0.58 -19.77
C GLY A 195 17.87 0.47 -18.25
N GLY A 196 18.94 0.63 -17.46
CA GLY A 196 18.91 0.50 -16.00
C GLY A 196 19.38 -0.87 -15.51
N VAL A 197 18.88 -1.29 -14.35
CA VAL A 197 19.20 -2.60 -13.75
C VAL A 197 18.07 -3.59 -14.04
N TRP A 198 18.43 -4.79 -14.47
CA TRP A 198 17.52 -5.87 -14.81
C TRP A 198 17.74 -7.03 -13.86
N LEU A 199 16.68 -7.48 -13.20
CA LEU A 199 16.68 -8.67 -12.34
C LEU A 199 15.94 -9.78 -13.06
N GLU A 200 16.66 -10.85 -13.39
CA GLU A 200 16.07 -12.08 -13.91
C GLU A 200 15.60 -12.92 -12.72
N LEU A 201 14.29 -13.12 -12.65
CA LEU A 201 13.59 -13.74 -11.51
C LEU A 201 13.19 -15.19 -11.77
N GLY A 202 13.86 -15.85 -12.72
CA GLY A 202 13.47 -17.17 -13.21
C GLY A 202 12.16 -17.16 -14.03
N GLY A 203 12.07 -18.10 -14.96
CA GLY A 203 10.88 -18.28 -15.79
C GLY A 203 10.66 -17.16 -16.81
N SER A 204 9.47 -16.55 -16.80
CA SER A 204 9.02 -15.62 -17.85
C SER A 204 8.85 -14.16 -17.41
N LEU A 205 9.26 -13.83 -16.18
CA LEU A 205 9.20 -12.49 -15.59
C LEU A 205 10.60 -11.90 -15.44
N VAL A 206 10.77 -10.65 -15.88
CA VAL A 206 11.94 -9.83 -15.59
C VAL A 206 11.50 -8.56 -14.86
N VAL A 207 12.31 -8.13 -13.89
CA VAL A 207 12.13 -6.85 -13.21
C VAL A 207 13.14 -5.85 -13.74
N GLN A 208 12.69 -4.62 -13.99
CA GLN A 208 13.54 -3.51 -14.40
C GLN A 208 13.49 -2.43 -13.32
N VAL A 209 14.65 -1.96 -12.89
CA VAL A 209 14.85 -0.68 -12.21
C VAL A 209 15.27 0.33 -13.28
N PRO A 210 14.37 1.23 -13.73
CA PRO A 210 14.66 2.18 -14.80
C PRO A 210 15.79 3.15 -14.41
N PRO A 211 16.59 3.63 -15.38
CA PRO A 211 17.80 4.41 -15.10
C PRO A 211 17.51 5.70 -14.32
N GLN A 212 16.30 6.25 -14.44
CA GLN A 212 15.88 7.46 -13.74
C GLN A 212 15.77 7.29 -12.22
N VAL A 213 15.62 6.04 -11.74
CA VAL A 213 15.43 5.75 -10.30
C VAL A 213 16.53 4.85 -9.73
N VAL A 214 17.46 4.34 -10.55
CA VAL A 214 18.51 3.40 -10.08
C VAL A 214 19.25 3.91 -8.85
N ALA A 215 19.61 5.19 -8.80
CA ALA A 215 20.34 5.76 -7.65
C ALA A 215 19.60 5.61 -6.31
N ALA A 216 18.26 5.58 -6.31
CA ALA A 216 17.49 5.35 -5.09
C ALA A 216 17.59 3.89 -4.60
N PHE A 217 17.95 2.96 -5.49
CA PHE A 217 17.99 1.52 -5.22
C PHE A 217 19.38 1.00 -4.82
N ASP A 218 20.41 1.85 -4.74
CA ASP A 218 21.79 1.43 -4.51
C ASP A 218 21.93 0.48 -3.32
N ASP A 219 21.28 0.76 -2.19
CA ASP A 219 21.30 -0.14 -1.03
C ASP A 219 20.42 -1.37 -1.21
N ALA A 220 19.25 -1.21 -1.84
CA ALA A 220 18.30 -2.31 -2.05
C ALA A 220 18.80 -3.37 -3.05
N LEU A 221 19.74 -3.02 -3.94
CA LEU A 221 20.32 -3.92 -4.94
C LEU A 221 21.59 -4.63 -4.47
N LYS A 222 22.23 -4.16 -3.39
CA LYS A 222 23.47 -4.76 -2.88
C LYS A 222 23.23 -6.20 -2.44
N GLY A 223 24.02 -7.13 -2.98
CA GLY A 223 23.99 -8.54 -2.59
C GLY A 223 22.69 -9.27 -2.92
N LEU A 224 21.87 -8.73 -3.84
CA LEU A 224 20.56 -9.30 -4.17
C LEU A 224 20.66 -10.58 -5.02
N SER A 225 21.77 -10.77 -5.75
CA SER A 225 21.98 -11.96 -6.58
C SER A 225 21.95 -13.23 -5.73
N GLY A 226 21.14 -14.20 -6.12
CA GLY A 226 20.93 -15.44 -5.38
C GLY A 226 20.06 -15.29 -4.12
N LYS A 227 19.43 -14.13 -3.87
CA LYS A 227 18.47 -13.96 -2.78
C LYS A 227 17.04 -14.16 -3.27
N ASP A 228 16.19 -14.65 -2.38
CA ASP A 228 14.75 -14.57 -2.57
C ASP A 228 14.31 -13.12 -2.37
N VAL A 229 13.37 -12.65 -3.19
CA VAL A 229 12.82 -11.31 -3.12
C VAL A 229 11.31 -11.36 -3.28
N GLU A 230 10.63 -10.41 -2.66
CA GLU A 230 9.27 -10.02 -3.00
C GLU A 230 9.31 -8.70 -3.77
N VAL A 231 8.75 -8.69 -4.97
CA VAL A 231 8.61 -7.49 -5.80
C VAL A 231 7.14 -7.20 -6.05
N ARG A 232 6.79 -5.94 -6.18
CA ARG A 232 5.41 -5.56 -6.48
C ARG A 232 5.33 -4.43 -7.49
N GLY A 233 4.25 -4.41 -8.26
CA GLY A 233 4.02 -3.42 -9.30
C GLY A 233 3.18 -3.97 -10.45
N TRP A 234 3.13 -3.21 -11.54
CA TRP A 234 2.35 -3.58 -12.72
C TRP A 234 3.18 -4.44 -13.68
N VAL A 235 2.69 -5.66 -13.92
CA VAL A 235 3.18 -6.59 -14.92
C VAL A 235 2.65 -6.18 -16.30
N ILE A 236 3.55 -6.15 -17.29
CA ILE A 236 3.26 -5.75 -18.67
C ILE A 236 3.63 -6.91 -19.60
N ASP A 237 2.74 -7.23 -20.56
CA ASP A 237 3.05 -8.19 -21.64
C ASP A 237 3.88 -7.53 -22.73
N ARG A 238 5.09 -8.04 -22.97
CA ARG A 238 5.97 -7.56 -24.04
C ARG A 238 5.71 -8.20 -25.39
N LYS A 239 5.07 -9.37 -25.46
CA LYS A 239 4.76 -10.03 -26.74
C LYS A 239 3.74 -9.26 -27.57
N SER A 240 2.83 -8.52 -26.92
CA SER A 240 1.89 -7.62 -27.60
C SER A 240 2.58 -6.46 -28.34
N ARG A 241 3.87 -6.16 -28.07
CA ARG A 241 4.64 -5.08 -28.70
C ARG A 241 5.65 -5.57 -29.75
N GLY A 242 5.45 -6.76 -30.33
CA GLY A 242 6.24 -7.24 -31.48
C GLY A 242 7.69 -7.65 -31.15
N ASP A 243 8.04 -7.82 -29.87
CA ASP A 243 9.40 -8.21 -29.45
C ASP A 243 9.61 -9.72 -29.69
N ARG A 244 10.44 -10.07 -30.68
CA ARG A 244 10.83 -11.45 -31.07
C ARG A 244 12.08 -11.97 -30.34
N SER A 245 12.61 -11.23 -29.36
CA SER A 245 13.82 -11.64 -28.65
C SER A 245 13.53 -12.77 -27.63
N ARG A 246 14.55 -13.58 -27.29
CA ARG A 246 14.54 -14.60 -26.21
C ARG A 246 14.29 -14.04 -24.79
N ARG A 247 13.79 -12.80 -24.68
CA ARG A 247 13.61 -12.10 -23.42
C ARG A 247 12.32 -12.57 -22.74
N ALA A 248 12.31 -12.49 -21.41
CA ALA A 248 11.13 -12.72 -20.58
C ALA A 248 9.90 -11.96 -21.14
N ARG A 249 8.78 -12.66 -21.28
CA ARG A 249 7.50 -12.13 -21.79
C ARG A 249 6.96 -11.01 -20.89
N TRP A 250 7.04 -11.22 -19.58
CA TRP A 250 6.47 -10.34 -18.58
C TRP A 250 7.54 -9.40 -18.05
N LEU A 251 7.17 -8.11 -17.95
CA LEU A 251 8.03 -7.07 -17.40
C LEU A 251 7.31 -6.38 -16.25
N LEU A 252 8.00 -6.25 -15.12
CA LEU A 252 7.60 -5.40 -14.00
C LEU A 252 8.64 -4.30 -13.83
N LYS A 253 8.21 -3.03 -13.83
CA LYS A 253 9.10 -1.89 -13.61
C LYS A 253 8.96 -1.37 -12.19
N LEU A 254 10.06 -1.19 -11.50
CA LEU A 254 10.09 -0.62 -10.17
C LEU A 254 10.25 0.90 -10.23
N SER A 255 9.52 1.62 -9.38
CA SER A 255 9.55 3.09 -9.28
C SER A 255 10.14 3.59 -7.98
N HIS A 256 10.26 2.75 -6.95
CA HIS A 256 10.80 3.12 -5.65
C HIS A 256 11.32 1.87 -4.90
N PRO A 257 12.40 1.97 -4.08
CA PRO A 257 12.99 0.83 -3.37
C PRO A 257 12.01 0.05 -2.48
N SER A 258 11.01 0.72 -1.92
CA SER A 258 9.96 0.08 -1.10
C SER A 258 9.10 -0.93 -1.86
N MET A 259 9.24 -1.03 -3.19
CA MET A 259 8.56 -2.00 -4.06
C MET A 259 9.38 -3.28 -4.30
N LEU A 260 10.59 -3.37 -3.71
CA LEU A 260 11.49 -4.52 -3.73
C LEU A 260 11.90 -4.84 -2.30
N MET A 261 11.56 -6.03 -1.82
CA MET A 261 11.90 -6.52 -0.49
C MET A 261 12.77 -7.77 -0.60
N PRO A 262 14.05 -7.70 -0.21
CA PRO A 262 14.87 -8.88 0.00
C PRO A 262 14.28 -9.75 1.10
N LEU A 263 14.23 -11.06 0.87
CA LEU A 263 13.86 -12.06 1.86
C LEU A 263 15.15 -12.69 2.41
N SER A 264 15.16 -12.90 3.73
CA SER A 264 16.27 -13.53 4.45
C SER A 264 16.46 -14.99 4.08
#